data_AF-A0A7Z0PDY6-F1
#
_entry.id   AF-A0A7Z0PDY6-F1
#
_cell.length_a   1.000
_cell.length_b   1.000
_cell.length_c   1.000
_cell.angle_alpha   90.00
_cell.angle_beta   90.00
_cell.angle_gamma   90.00
#
_symmetry.space_group_name_H-M   'P 1'
#
loop_
_entity.id
_entity.type
_entity.pdbx_description
1 polymer ?
#
loop_
_entity_poly.entity_id
_entity_poly.type
_entity_poly.pdbx_seq_one_letter_code
_entity_poly.pdbx_strand_id
1 'polypeptide(L)'
;MNKWFYRSISIFVGVIALLFFNTPKIYIYLLTALGVILAVIGFLYLKVNSAEGCIVSNRISVDGENVGYCYRQKEKLGKNDSGWRFFAGDEDETYLKNPENFGVYKLSIVCNLDKNVREILKSPYGTELRVNEEGKLAKMENE
;
A
#
# COMPACT_ATOMS: atom_id res chain seq x y z
N MET A 1 -18.18 28.45 29.50
CA MET A 1 -18.68 27.09 29.88
C MET A 1 -19.41 27.19 31.21
N ASN A 2 -20.68 26.77 31.29
CA ASN A 2 -21.56 27.05 32.42
C ASN A 2 -21.36 26.04 33.58
N LYS A 3 -21.63 26.46 34.83
CA LYS A 3 -21.52 25.58 36.01
C LYS A 3 -22.40 24.31 35.91
N TRP A 4 -23.46 24.39 35.13
CA TRP A 4 -24.34 23.26 34.84
C TRP A 4 -23.66 22.17 33.99
N PHE A 5 -22.87 22.54 32.99
CA PHE A 5 -22.13 21.59 32.14
C PHE A 5 -21.12 20.76 32.94
N TYR A 6 -20.38 21.38 33.87
CA TYR A 6 -19.44 20.66 34.73
C TYR A 6 -20.13 19.72 35.72
N ARG A 7 -21.31 20.09 36.26
CA ARG A 7 -22.08 19.19 37.13
C ARG A 7 -22.60 17.98 36.35
N SER A 8 -23.07 18.18 35.12
CA SER A 8 -23.50 17.09 34.24
C SER A 8 -22.35 16.15 33.87
N ILE A 9 -21.17 16.67 33.55
CA ILE A 9 -19.97 15.86 33.28
C ILE A 9 -19.55 15.08 34.53
N SER A 10 -19.54 15.72 35.71
CA SER A 10 -19.14 15.06 36.96
C SER A 10 -20.06 13.89 37.32
N ILE A 11 -21.37 14.02 37.10
CA ILE A 11 -22.33 12.93 37.30
C ILE A 11 -22.09 11.81 36.28
N PHE A 12 -21.87 12.16 35.01
CA PHE A 12 -21.62 11.17 33.95
C PHE A 12 -20.35 10.36 34.22
N VAL A 13 -19.26 11.03 34.61
CA VAL A 13 -18.00 10.38 35.00
C VAL A 13 -18.18 9.51 36.25
N GLY A 14 -18.96 9.97 37.24
CA GLY A 14 -19.24 9.20 38.46
C GLY A 14 -20.06 7.93 38.21
N VAL A 15 -21.06 7.98 37.34
CA VAL A 15 -21.86 6.81 36.93
C VAL A 15 -21.01 5.82 36.15
N ILE A 16 -20.16 6.32 35.25
CA ILE A 16 -19.18 5.51 34.53
C ILE A 16 -18.21 4.82 35.50
N ALA A 17 -17.66 5.54 36.48
CA ALA A 17 -16.79 4.98 37.51
C ALA A 17 -17.48 3.89 38.35
N LEU A 18 -18.74 4.09 38.74
CA LEU A 18 -19.53 3.07 39.46
C LEU A 18 -19.78 1.81 38.64
N LEU A 19 -20.01 1.94 37.34
CA LEU A 19 -20.09 0.80 36.42
C LEU A 19 -18.75 0.05 36.31
N PHE A 20 -17.62 0.79 36.33
CA PHE A 20 -16.27 0.22 36.33
C PHE A 20 -15.93 -0.53 37.62
N PHE A 21 -16.38 -0.08 38.79
CA PHE A 21 -16.08 -0.74 40.07
C PHE A 21 -16.93 -1.99 40.33
N ASN A 22 -18.18 -2.04 39.85
CA ASN A 22 -19.11 -3.09 40.24
C ASN A 22 -19.17 -4.30 39.29
N THR A 23 -18.48 -4.26 38.14
CA THR A 23 -18.50 -5.36 37.16
C THR A 23 -17.10 -5.69 36.62
N PRO A 24 -16.25 -6.41 37.40
CA PRO A 24 -14.88 -6.74 36.99
C PRO A 24 -14.79 -7.51 35.67
N LYS A 25 -15.86 -8.24 35.31
CA LYS A 25 -15.96 -8.97 34.03
C LYS A 25 -16.05 -8.03 32.82
N ILE A 26 -16.71 -6.87 32.94
CA ILE A 26 -16.90 -5.95 31.81
C ILE A 26 -15.57 -5.33 31.37
N TYR A 27 -14.69 -5.05 32.34
CA TYR A 27 -13.34 -4.56 32.08
C TYR A 27 -12.49 -5.60 31.35
N ILE A 28 -12.60 -6.88 31.74
CA ILE A 28 -11.92 -7.99 31.06
C ILE A 28 -12.39 -8.09 29.61
N TYR A 29 -13.70 -7.99 29.34
CA TYR A 29 -14.23 -8.02 27.98
C TYR A 29 -13.77 -6.83 27.12
N LEU A 30 -13.67 -5.63 27.70
CA LEU A 30 -13.16 -4.45 26.99
C LEU A 30 -11.66 -4.59 26.67
N LEU A 31 -10.86 -5.09 27.60
CA LEU A 31 -9.44 -5.35 27.38
C LEU A 31 -9.19 -6.42 26.31
N THR A 32 -9.96 -7.51 26.34
CA THR A 32 -9.84 -8.56 25.32
C THR A 32 -10.29 -8.05 23.96
N ALA A 33 -11.39 -7.31 23.88
CA ALA A 33 -11.83 -6.68 22.64
C ALA A 33 -10.79 -5.70 22.09
N LEU A 34 -10.19 -4.87 22.94
CA LEU A 34 -9.13 -3.94 22.54
C LEU A 34 -7.89 -4.70 22.05
N GLY A 35 -7.48 -5.77 22.73
CA GLY A 35 -6.37 -6.63 22.31
C GLY A 35 -6.61 -7.28 20.95
N VAL A 36 -7.83 -7.77 20.70
CA VAL A 36 -8.23 -8.32 19.39
C VAL A 36 -8.22 -7.23 18.32
N ILE A 37 -8.75 -6.03 18.61
CA ILE A 37 -8.75 -4.89 17.68
C ILE A 37 -7.31 -4.51 17.32
N LEU A 38 -6.41 -4.39 18.31
CA LEU A 38 -5.00 -4.07 18.08
C LEU A 38 -4.27 -5.17 17.29
N ALA A 39 -4.57 -6.45 17.54
CA ALA A 39 -4.02 -7.57 16.77
C ALA A 39 -4.50 -7.55 15.32
N VAL A 40 -5.79 -7.29 15.08
CA VAL A 40 -6.36 -7.16 13.73
C VAL A 40 -5.75 -5.97 12.99
N ILE A 41 -5.64 -4.81 13.63
CA ILE A 41 -4.99 -3.62 13.06
C ILE A 41 -3.52 -3.92 12.76
N GLY A 42 -2.78 -4.52 13.68
CA GLY A 42 -1.38 -4.90 13.48
C GLY A 42 -1.20 -5.86 12.31
N PHE A 43 -2.07 -6.86 12.19
CA PHE A 43 -2.08 -7.78 11.05
C PHE A 43 -2.41 -7.08 9.73
N LEU A 44 -3.35 -6.13 9.73
CA LEU A 44 -3.70 -5.34 8.55
C LEU A 44 -2.51 -4.46 8.10
N TYR A 45 -1.83 -3.81 9.05
CA TYR A 45 -0.66 -2.97 8.78
C TYR A 45 0.55 -3.78 8.27
N LEU A 46 0.77 -4.99 8.80
CA LEU A 46 1.81 -5.89 8.30
C LEU A 46 1.52 -6.37 6.88
N LYS A 47 0.26 -6.65 6.55
CA LYS A 47 -0.13 -7.14 5.22
C LYS A 47 -0.04 -6.05 4.13
N VAL A 48 -0.28 -4.79 4.47
CA VAL A 48 -0.13 -3.66 3.55
C VAL A 48 1.35 -3.38 3.23
N ASN A 49 2.27 -3.80 4.11
CA ASN A 49 3.71 -3.60 3.96
C ASN A 49 4.45 -4.87 3.51
N SER A 50 3.81 -5.79 2.76
CA SER A 50 4.58 -6.85 2.11
C SER A 50 5.69 -6.18 1.30
N ALA A 51 6.94 -6.44 1.71
CA ALA A 51 8.13 -5.74 1.26
C ALA A 51 8.56 -6.23 -0.14
N GLU A 52 7.60 -6.31 -1.05
CA GLU A 52 7.82 -6.78 -2.39
C GLU A 52 8.51 -5.66 -3.18
N GLY A 53 9.75 -5.95 -3.58
CA GLY A 53 10.53 -5.12 -4.47
C GLY A 53 10.00 -5.19 -5.90
N CYS A 54 10.26 -4.15 -6.66
CA CYS A 54 10.02 -4.07 -8.10
C CYS A 54 11.23 -3.41 -8.74
N ILE A 55 11.44 -3.65 -10.04
CA ILE A 55 12.48 -2.96 -10.80
C ILE A 55 11.86 -1.74 -11.45
N VAL A 56 12.55 -0.62 -11.37
CA VAL A 56 12.13 0.67 -11.90
C VAL A 56 13.28 1.27 -12.70
N SER A 57 12.96 1.78 -13.89
CA SER A 57 13.88 2.57 -14.72
C SER A 57 14.26 3.88 -14.05
N ASN A 58 15.51 4.31 -14.20
CA ASN A 58 15.97 5.60 -13.70
C ASN A 58 15.24 6.78 -14.37
N ARG A 59 14.64 6.59 -15.55
CA ARG A 59 13.72 7.59 -16.13
C ARG A 59 12.58 7.94 -15.17
N ILE A 60 12.05 6.95 -14.46
CA ILE A 60 10.97 7.16 -13.48
C ILE A 60 11.55 7.62 -12.14
N SER A 61 12.58 6.94 -11.63
CA SER A 61 13.04 7.16 -10.24
C SER A 61 13.99 8.36 -10.07
N VAL A 62 14.73 8.73 -11.12
CA VAL A 62 15.70 9.83 -11.12
C VAL A 62 15.14 11.02 -11.88
N ASP A 63 14.67 10.81 -13.11
CA ASP A 63 14.20 11.91 -13.97
C ASP A 63 12.75 12.33 -13.66
N GLY A 64 11.99 11.49 -12.94
CA GLY A 64 10.63 11.80 -12.49
C GLY A 64 9.55 11.60 -13.56
N GLU A 65 9.84 10.84 -14.61
CA GLU A 65 8.87 10.49 -15.64
C GLU A 65 7.76 9.57 -15.10
N ASN A 66 6.59 9.62 -15.74
CA ASN A 66 5.48 8.73 -15.41
C ASN A 66 5.71 7.31 -15.95
N VAL A 67 4.95 6.33 -15.44
CA VAL A 67 5.01 4.97 -15.96
C VAL A 67 4.28 4.89 -17.30
N GLY A 68 5.03 4.78 -18.39
CA GLY A 68 4.48 4.56 -19.74
C GLY A 68 4.34 3.09 -20.12
N TYR A 69 5.14 2.21 -19.52
CA TYR A 69 5.14 0.79 -19.83
C TYR A 69 5.48 -0.04 -18.60
N CYS A 70 4.78 -1.16 -18.40
CA CYS A 70 5.09 -2.08 -17.33
C CYS A 70 4.70 -3.52 -17.66
N TYR A 71 5.41 -4.46 -17.05
CA TYR A 71 5.06 -5.87 -17.14
C TYR A 71 5.33 -6.60 -15.84
N ARG A 72 4.63 -7.72 -15.65
CA ARG A 72 4.76 -8.58 -14.48
C ARG A 72 5.36 -9.92 -14.86
N GLN A 73 6.61 -10.16 -14.47
CA GLN A 73 7.29 -11.43 -14.69
C GLN A 73 7.18 -12.32 -13.44
N LYS A 74 7.12 -13.63 -13.64
CA LYS A 74 7.18 -14.58 -12.52
C LYS A 74 8.55 -14.48 -11.83
N GLU A 75 8.52 -14.32 -10.51
CA GLU A 75 9.70 -14.31 -9.67
C GLU A 75 10.56 -15.57 -9.89
N LYS A 76 11.85 -15.39 -10.17
CA LYS A 76 12.82 -16.49 -10.26
C LYS A 76 13.60 -16.71 -8.96
N LEU A 77 13.69 -15.70 -8.09
CA LEU A 77 14.70 -15.62 -7.03
C LEU A 77 14.19 -15.26 -5.62
N GLY A 78 12.95 -15.60 -5.29
CA GLY A 78 12.47 -15.62 -3.90
C GLY A 78 11.33 -14.65 -3.57
N LYS A 79 10.76 -14.84 -2.38
CA LYS A 79 9.47 -14.28 -1.91
C LYS A 79 9.36 -12.75 -1.82
N ASN A 80 10.44 -12.01 -2.10
CA ASN A 80 10.50 -10.56 -1.93
C ASN A 80 10.48 -9.80 -3.27
N ASP A 81 10.28 -10.46 -4.41
CA ASP A 81 10.10 -9.80 -5.71
C ASP A 81 8.61 -9.82 -6.07
N SER A 82 8.01 -8.64 -6.26
CA SER A 82 6.61 -8.52 -6.71
C SER A 82 6.37 -9.07 -8.13
N GLY A 83 7.45 -9.22 -8.89
CA GLY A 83 7.46 -9.52 -10.32
C GLY A 83 7.26 -8.30 -11.21
N TRP A 84 6.94 -7.13 -10.65
CA TRP A 84 6.70 -5.92 -11.44
C TRP A 84 7.99 -5.28 -11.94
N ARG A 85 7.95 -4.80 -13.17
CA ARG A 85 8.99 -4.05 -13.86
C ARG A 85 8.34 -2.80 -14.48
N PHE A 86 8.86 -1.62 -14.19
CA PHE A 86 8.29 -0.34 -14.58
C PHE A 86 9.27 0.50 -15.40
N PHE A 87 8.76 1.10 -16.48
CA PHE A 87 9.52 1.87 -17.48
C PHE A 87 8.73 3.12 -17.89
N ALA A 88 9.45 4.16 -18.31
CA ALA A 88 8.83 5.37 -18.84
C ALA A 88 8.25 5.15 -20.25
N GLY A 89 8.73 4.16 -20.99
CA GLY A 89 8.27 3.77 -22.32
C GLY A 89 9.04 4.44 -23.47
N ASP A 90 9.95 5.37 -23.16
CA ASP A 90 10.83 6.06 -24.09
C ASP A 90 12.27 5.48 -24.09
N GLU A 91 12.54 4.44 -23.30
CA GLU A 91 13.86 3.81 -23.21
C GLU A 91 14.26 3.06 -24.49
N ASP A 92 15.44 3.37 -25.02
CA ASP A 92 16.01 2.68 -26.18
C ASP A 92 16.71 1.36 -25.81
N GLU A 93 17.08 0.57 -26.83
CA GLU A 93 17.76 -0.71 -26.60
C GLU A 93 19.10 -0.58 -25.87
N THR A 94 19.84 0.51 -26.08
CA THR A 94 21.13 0.75 -25.43
C THR A 94 20.91 0.99 -23.94
N TYR A 95 19.88 1.76 -23.59
CA TYR A 95 19.46 2.04 -22.23
C TYR A 95 19.02 0.76 -21.52
N LEU A 96 18.19 -0.06 -22.17
CA LEU A 96 17.66 -1.30 -21.62
C LEU A 96 18.76 -2.37 -21.36
N LYS A 97 19.88 -2.30 -22.10
CA LYS A 97 21.01 -3.24 -21.94
C LYS A 97 21.93 -2.90 -20.75
N ASN A 98 21.82 -1.70 -20.17
CA ASN A 98 22.67 -1.29 -19.05
C ASN A 98 21.95 -1.49 -17.69
N PRO A 99 22.41 -2.43 -16.83
CA PRO A 99 21.79 -2.66 -15.53
C PRO A 99 21.83 -1.45 -14.58
N GLU A 100 22.81 -0.56 -14.70
CA GLU A 100 22.95 0.64 -13.87
C GLU A 100 21.82 1.65 -14.09
N ASN A 101 21.08 1.51 -15.19
CA ASN A 101 19.91 2.33 -15.49
C ASN A 101 18.64 1.90 -14.73
N PHE A 102 18.73 0.86 -13.90
CA PHE A 102 17.61 0.29 -13.18
C PHE A 102 17.89 0.22 -11.69
N GLY A 103 16.88 0.53 -10.89
CA GLY A 103 16.92 0.38 -9.44
C GLY A 103 15.85 -0.59 -8.93
N VAL A 104 16.11 -1.17 -7.76
CA VAL A 104 15.11 -1.96 -7.02
C VAL A 104 14.45 -1.06 -5.98
N TYR A 105 13.14 -0.89 -6.09
CA TYR A 105 12.35 -0.08 -5.17
C TYR A 105 11.20 -0.88 -4.58
N LYS A 106 10.70 -0.45 -3.42
CA LYS A 106 9.47 -1.03 -2.87
C LYS A 106 8.31 -0.69 -3.80
N LEU A 107 7.45 -1.68 -4.08
CA LEU A 107 6.27 -1.49 -4.93
C LEU A 107 5.39 -0.33 -4.44
N SER A 108 5.31 -0.13 -3.12
CA SER A 108 4.56 0.98 -2.50
C SER A 108 5.06 2.37 -2.91
N ILE A 109 6.36 2.53 -3.20
CA ILE A 109 6.92 3.81 -3.66
C ILE A 109 6.37 4.14 -5.05
N VAL A 110 6.42 3.17 -5.98
CA VAL A 110 5.91 3.35 -7.33
C VAL A 110 4.41 3.65 -7.33
N CYS A 111 3.64 2.98 -6.46
CA CYS A 111 2.20 3.23 -6.28
C CYS A 111 1.86 4.61 -5.71
N ASN A 112 2.85 5.29 -5.10
CA ASN A 112 2.70 6.66 -4.63
C ASN A 112 3.11 7.68 -5.69
N LEU A 113 4.07 7.32 -6.56
CA LEU A 113 4.48 8.15 -7.71
C LEU A 113 3.38 8.19 -8.78
N ASP A 114 2.84 7.01 -9.14
CA ASP A 114 1.82 6.90 -10.17
C ASP A 114 0.57 6.17 -9.64
N LYS A 115 -0.57 6.87 -9.69
CA LYS A 115 -1.86 6.33 -9.24
C LYS A 115 -2.38 5.23 -10.17
N ASN A 116 -2.04 5.26 -11.46
CA ASN A 116 -2.47 4.25 -12.44
C ASN A 116 -1.90 2.86 -12.08
N VAL A 117 -0.72 2.82 -11.47
CA VAL A 117 -0.07 1.58 -11.03
C VAL A 117 -0.90 0.84 -9.97
N ARG A 118 -1.67 1.56 -9.14
CA ARG A 118 -2.47 0.95 -8.08
C ARG A 118 -3.58 0.04 -8.61
N GLU A 119 -4.15 0.38 -9.76
CA GLU A 119 -5.25 -0.37 -10.36
C GLU A 119 -4.79 -1.72 -10.91
N ILE A 120 -3.52 -1.81 -11.30
CA ILE A 120 -2.97 -2.97 -12.02
C ILE A 120 -2.29 -3.99 -11.11
N LEU A 121 -2.03 -3.68 -9.83
CA LEU A 121 -1.22 -4.52 -8.93
C LEU A 121 -1.73 -5.96 -8.76
N LYS A 122 -3.05 -6.16 -8.89
CA LYS A 122 -3.69 -7.47 -8.77
C LYS A 122 -3.62 -8.31 -10.06
N SER A 123 -3.06 -7.76 -11.13
CA SER A 123 -2.95 -8.46 -12.41
C SER A 123 -2.05 -9.68 -12.31
N PRO A 124 -2.38 -10.78 -13.03
CA PRO A 124 -1.60 -12.01 -12.97
C PRO A 124 -0.20 -11.84 -13.55
N TYR A 125 0.69 -12.79 -13.24
CA TYR A 125 1.97 -12.92 -13.93
C TYR A 125 1.78 -13.10 -15.44
N GLY A 126 2.67 -12.52 -16.24
CA GLY A 126 2.56 -12.46 -17.70
C GLY A 126 1.71 -11.29 -18.21
N THR A 127 1.27 -10.39 -17.32
CA THR A 127 0.57 -9.16 -17.72
C THR A 127 1.58 -8.15 -18.26
N GLU A 128 1.26 -7.57 -19.40
CA GLU A 128 1.98 -6.47 -20.03
C GLU A 128 0.99 -5.33 -20.29
N LEU A 129 1.36 -4.11 -19.92
CA LEU A 129 0.52 -2.92 -20.02
C LEU A 129 1.33 -1.75 -20.56
N ARG A 130 0.68 -0.94 -21.37
CA ARG A 130 1.21 0.32 -21.89
C ARG A 130 0.17 1.42 -21.70
N VAL A 131 0.63 2.66 -21.57
CA VAL A 131 -0.26 3.82 -21.54
C VAL A 131 -0.99 3.93 -22.89
N ASN A 132 -2.32 4.00 -22.83
CA ASN A 132 -3.19 4.23 -23.98
C ASN A 132 -3.37 5.74 -24.27
N GLU A 133 -4.17 6.08 -25.28
CA GLU A 133 -4.49 7.48 -25.64
C GLU A 133 -5.17 8.26 -24.50
N GLU A 134 -5.82 7.58 -23.56
CA GLU A 134 -6.46 8.18 -22.39
C GLU A 134 -5.51 8.42 -21.21
N GLY A 135 -4.22 8.08 -21.36
CA GLY A 135 -3.23 8.22 -20.29
C GLY A 135 -3.30 7.13 -19.21
N LYS A 136 -3.96 6.00 -19.48
CA LYS A 136 -4.12 4.87 -18.55
C LYS A 136 -3.37 3.64 -19.00
N LEU A 137 -2.88 2.85 -18.04
CA LEU A 137 -2.24 1.57 -18.32
C LEU A 137 -3.29 0.53 -18.77
N ALA A 138 -3.23 0.16 -20.04
CA ALA A 138 -4.11 -0.82 -20.66
C ALA A 138 -3.28 -1.96 -21.29
N LYS A 139 -3.91 -3.12 -21.46
CA LYS A 139 -3.28 -4.25 -22.17
C LYS A 139 -3.11 -3.88 -23.64
N MET A 140 -1.99 -4.31 -24.21
CA MET A 140 -1.80 -4.27 -25.65
C MET A 140 -2.75 -5.32 -26.25
N GLU A 141 -3.83 -4.88 -26.92
CA GLU A 141 -4.58 -5.78 -27.80
C GLU A 141 -3.68 -6.07 -29.00
N ASN A 142 -3.29 -7.33 -29.15
CA ASN A 142 -2.66 -7.80 -30.39
C ASN A 142 -3.68 -7.61 -31.52
N GLU A 143 -3.41 -6.69 -32.45
CA GLU A 143 -3.91 -6.81 -33.83
C GLU A 143 -3.32 -8.07 -34.50
#